data_AF-A0A1F8S744-F1
#
_entry.id   AF-A0A1F8S744-F1
#
_cell.length_a   1.000
_cell.length_b   1.000
_cell.length_c   1.000
_cell.angle_alpha   90.00
_cell.angle_beta   90.00
_cell.angle_gamma   90.00
#
_symmetry.space_group_name_H-M   'P 1'
#
loop_
_entity.id
_entity.type
_entity.pdbx_description
1 polymer ?
#
loop_
_entity_poly.entity_id
_entity_poly.type
_entity_poly.pdbx_seq_one_letter_code
_entity_poly.pdbx_strand_id
1 'polypeptide(L)'
;MKTHLLAVQSRGTIALPADLRRRLHLDQADAQVKLIEGDDGRIELVPVVAVPADQAWFWTDRWQAMEHEADADIAAGRMTVVDGLDGLTDLFAADDAAR
;
A
#
# COMPACT_ATOMS: atom_id res chain seq x y z
N MET A 1 -2.52 17.12 19.34
CA MET A 1 -2.56 17.71 17.98
C MET A 1 -1.44 18.75 17.88
N LYS A 2 -0.57 18.68 16.86
CA LYS A 2 0.46 19.70 16.60
C LYS A 2 -0.03 20.60 15.47
N THR A 3 0.04 21.91 15.67
CA THR A 3 -0.34 22.90 14.67
C THR A 3 0.91 23.67 14.24
N HIS A 4 1.09 23.85 12.94
CA HIS A 4 2.17 24.67 12.38
C HIS A 4 1.53 25.81 11.59
N LEU A 5 1.95 27.04 11.86
CA LEU A 5 1.66 28.18 10.98
C LEU A 5 2.78 28.25 9.95
N LEU A 6 2.43 28.10 8.68
CA LEU A 6 3.37 28.12 7.57
C LEU A 6 3.10 29.35 6.71
N ALA A 7 4.16 30.04 6.31
CA ALA A 7 4.05 31.12 5.33
C ALA A 7 4.00 30.53 3.92
N VAL A 8 3.09 31.04 3.10
CA VAL A 8 3.06 30.75 1.67
C VAL A 8 4.06 31.68 0.97
N GLN A 9 5.02 31.10 0.27
CA GLN A 9 6.01 31.85 -0.49
C GLN A 9 5.39 32.44 -1.76
N SER A 10 6.09 33.37 -2.42
CA SER A 10 5.58 34.11 -3.59
C SER A 10 5.11 33.23 -4.77
N ARG A 11 5.61 31.99 -4.87
CA ARG A 11 5.22 31.02 -5.90
C ARG A 11 4.14 30.02 -5.45
N GLY A 12 3.50 30.25 -4.31
CA GLY A 12 2.50 29.34 -3.73
C GLY A 12 3.11 28.14 -2.98
N THR A 13 4.41 28.11 -2.77
CA THR A 13 5.11 27.00 -2.10
C THR A 13 5.02 27.14 -0.57
N ILE A 14 4.79 26.02 0.11
CA ILE A 14 4.97 25.89 1.57
C ILE A 14 6.15 24.97 1.87
N ALA A 15 6.94 25.31 2.88
CA ALA A 15 8.02 24.45 3.35
C ALA A 15 7.52 23.61 4.55
N LEU A 16 7.47 22.29 4.39
CA LEU A 16 7.11 21.40 5.49
C LEU A 16 8.25 21.32 6.52
N PRO A 17 7.94 21.41 7.84
CA PRO A 17 8.92 21.25 8.91
C PRO A 17 9.74 19.97 8.77
N ALA A 18 11.04 20.05 9.12
CA ALA A 18 11.97 18.93 8.93
C ALA A 18 11.64 17.70 9.80
N ASP A 19 11.00 17.88 10.95
CA ASP A 19 10.50 16.77 11.77
C ASP A 19 9.28 16.11 11.12
N LEU A 20 8.36 16.90 10.55
CA LEU A 20 7.18 16.39 9.86
C LEU A 20 7.57 15.56 8.63
N ARG A 21 8.52 16.05 7.81
CA ARG A 21 9.00 15.33 6.62
C ARG A 21 9.56 13.96 6.96
N ARG A 22 10.49 13.88 7.93
CA ARG A 22 11.10 12.61 8.37
C ARG A 22 10.10 11.60 8.91
N ARG A 23 9.14 12.08 9.73
CA ARG A 23 8.10 11.22 10.32
C ARG A 23 7.14 10.63 9.30
N LEU A 24 6.92 11.33 8.19
CA LEU A 24 5.99 10.94 7.13
C LEU A 24 6.73 10.44 5.89
N HIS A 25 8.04 10.23 5.97
CA HIS A 25 8.90 9.80 4.86
C HIS A 25 8.83 10.69 3.61
N LEU A 26 8.50 11.98 3.79
CA LEU A 26 8.42 12.98 2.71
C LEU A 26 9.79 13.58 2.33
N ASP A 27 10.87 13.01 2.87
CA ASP A 27 12.26 13.31 2.54
C ASP A 27 12.89 12.28 1.61
N GLN A 28 12.15 11.24 1.20
CA GLN A 28 12.58 10.26 0.21
C GLN A 28 12.42 10.78 -1.22
N ALA A 29 13.17 10.19 -2.15
CA ALA A 29 12.97 10.42 -3.58
C ALA A 29 11.54 10.00 -3.98
N ASP A 30 10.91 10.77 -4.87
CA ASP A 30 9.55 10.53 -5.39
C ASP A 30 8.42 10.57 -4.35
N ALA A 31 8.66 11.12 -3.15
CA ALA A 31 7.60 11.34 -2.17
C ALA A 31 6.50 12.24 -2.73
N GLN A 32 5.25 11.77 -2.61
CA GLN A 32 4.08 12.48 -3.12
C GLN A 32 3.09 12.78 -2.01
N VAL A 33 2.32 13.84 -2.19
CA VAL A 33 1.24 14.25 -1.30
C VAL A 33 -0.01 14.45 -2.14
N LYS A 34 -1.09 13.78 -1.77
CA LYS A 34 -2.42 14.04 -2.31
C LYS A 34 -3.01 15.27 -1.63
N LEU A 35 -3.44 16.23 -2.43
CA LEU A 35 -4.18 17.41 -1.97
C LEU A 35 -5.67 17.16 -2.17
N ILE A 36 -6.45 17.33 -1.12
CA ILE A 36 -7.91 17.23 -1.15
C ILE A 36 -8.46 18.59 -0.74
N GLU A 37 -9.26 19.20 -1.62
CA GLU A 37 -10.02 20.42 -1.34
C GLU A 37 -11.41 20.00 -0.85
N GLY A 38 -11.74 20.36 0.39
CA GLY A 38 -13.07 20.17 0.95
C GLY A 38 -14.01 21.33 0.58
N ASP A 39 -15.31 21.05 0.55
CA ASP A 39 -16.35 22.05 0.26
C ASP A 39 -16.41 23.17 1.32
N ASP A 40 -15.85 22.95 2.52
CA ASP A 40 -15.75 23.93 3.59
C ASP A 40 -14.49 24.82 3.48
N GLY A 41 -13.73 24.68 2.40
CA GLY A 41 -12.50 25.42 2.15
C GLY A 41 -11.29 24.90 2.92
N ARG A 42 -11.39 23.76 3.62
CA ARG A 42 -10.21 23.09 4.19
C ARG A 42 -9.45 22.36 3.11
N ILE A 43 -8.13 22.33 3.28
CA ILE A 43 -7.24 21.51 2.46
C ILE A 43 -6.64 20.43 3.36
N GLU A 44 -6.76 19.18 2.92
CA GLU A 44 -6.07 18.04 3.52
C GLU A 44 -4.90 17.61 2.64
N LEU A 45 -3.75 17.38 3.28
CA LEU A 45 -2.53 16.89 2.64
C LEU A 45 -2.23 15.49 3.16
N VAL A 46 -2.39 14.49 2.30
CA VAL A 46 -2.21 13.08 2.65
C VAL A 46 -0.93 12.56 1.99
N PRO A 47 0.10 12.15 2.75
CA PRO A 47 1.26 11.44 2.19
C PRO A 47 0.80 10.19 1.45
N VAL A 48 1.31 9.97 0.24
CA VAL A 48 1.01 8.77 -0.55
C VAL A 48 2.29 8.05 -0.94
N VAL A 49 2.20 6.73 -1.01
CA VAL A 49 3.26 5.88 -1.56
C VAL A 49 3.00 5.74 -3.05
N ALA A 50 3.94 6.19 -3.88
CA ALA A 50 3.86 6.00 -5.32
C ALA A 50 4.13 4.51 -5.63
N VAL A 51 3.22 3.88 -6.37
CA VAL A 51 3.40 2.51 -6.86
C VAL A 51 3.64 2.57 -8.37
N PRO A 52 4.67 1.90 -8.91
CA PRO A 52 4.85 1.74 -10.35
C PRO A 52 3.57 1.26 -11.03
N ALA A 53 3.22 1.83 -12.17
CA ALA A 53 1.92 1.57 -12.82
C ALA A 53 1.73 0.09 -13.19
N ASP A 54 2.81 -0.60 -13.53
CA ASP A 54 2.85 -2.05 -13.82
C ASP A 54 2.68 -2.93 -12.57
N GLN A 55 2.75 -2.37 -11.37
CA GLN A 55 2.51 -3.04 -10.08
C GLN A 55 1.23 -2.55 -9.39
N ALA A 56 0.55 -1.54 -9.94
CA ALA A 56 -0.66 -0.97 -9.36
C ALA A 56 -1.80 -1.99 -9.24
N TRP A 57 -1.82 -3.03 -10.09
CA TRP A 57 -2.81 -4.11 -10.05
C TRP A 57 -2.84 -4.85 -8.71
N PHE A 58 -1.70 -4.98 -8.03
CA PHE A 58 -1.60 -5.64 -6.71
C PHE A 58 -2.42 -4.90 -5.65
N TRP A 59 -2.61 -3.59 -5.82
CA TRP A 59 -3.32 -2.72 -4.89
C TRP A 59 -4.79 -2.51 -5.24
N THR A 60 -5.32 -3.25 -6.22
CA THR A 60 -6.76 -3.19 -6.52
C THR A 60 -7.58 -3.87 -5.43
N ASP A 61 -8.79 -3.36 -5.15
CA ASP A 61 -9.69 -3.91 -4.12
C ASP A 61 -9.89 -5.43 -4.28
N ARG A 62 -10.03 -5.89 -5.52
CA ARG A 62 -10.15 -7.33 -5.84
C ARG A 62 -8.92 -8.11 -5.38
N TRP A 63 -7.71 -7.61 -5.68
CA TRP A 63 -6.49 -8.33 -5.32
C TRP A 63 -6.27 -8.33 -3.81
N GLN A 64 -6.48 -7.19 -3.15
CA GLN A 64 -6.36 -7.10 -1.69
C GLN A 64 -7.38 -8.00 -0.98
N ALA A 65 -8.59 -8.16 -1.51
CA ALA A 65 -9.57 -9.11 -0.96
C ALA A 65 -9.09 -10.56 -1.06
N MET A 66 -8.49 -10.97 -2.19
CA MET A 66 -7.93 -12.31 -2.36
C MET A 66 -6.73 -12.55 -1.43
N GLU A 67 -5.88 -11.54 -1.22
CA GLU A 67 -4.77 -11.62 -0.26
C GLU A 67 -5.27 -11.84 1.17
N HIS A 68 -6.31 -11.10 1.58
CA HIS A 68 -6.93 -11.29 2.90
C HIS A 68 -7.54 -12.68 3.08
N GLU A 69 -8.12 -13.26 2.03
CA GLU A 69 -8.64 -14.63 2.05
C GLU A 69 -7.49 -15.64 2.22
N ALA A 70 -6.41 -15.50 1.45
CA ALA A 70 -5.23 -16.35 1.55
C ALA A 70 -4.57 -16.27 2.94
N ASP A 71 -4.42 -15.08 3.50
CA ASP A 71 -3.94 -14.88 4.87
C ASP A 71 -4.84 -15.57 5.91
N ALA A 72 -6.15 -15.49 5.72
CA ALA A 72 -7.12 -16.15 6.60
C ALA A 72 -7.03 -17.68 6.49
N ASP A 73 -6.77 -18.22 5.30
CA ASP A 73 -6.52 -19.65 5.09
C ASP A 73 -5.24 -20.10 5.78
N ILE A 74 -4.14 -19.36 5.63
CA ILE A 74 -2.86 -19.63 6.31
C ILE A 74 -3.05 -19.60 7.82
N ALA A 75 -3.68 -18.54 8.35
CA ALA A 75 -3.91 -18.39 9.79
C ALA A 75 -4.80 -19.50 10.37
N ALA A 76 -5.73 -20.02 9.58
CA ALA A 76 -6.59 -21.14 9.96
C ALA A 76 -5.95 -22.52 9.70
N GLY A 77 -4.73 -22.57 9.16
CA GLY A 77 -4.07 -23.82 8.79
C GLY A 77 -4.73 -24.55 7.61
N ARG A 78 -5.54 -23.85 6.79
CA ARG A 78 -6.11 -24.36 5.54
C ARG A 78 -5.08 -24.28 4.42
N MET A 79 -3.92 -24.89 4.65
CA MET A 79 -2.79 -24.91 3.73
C MET A 79 -2.22 -26.32 3.64
N THR A 80 -1.72 -26.67 2.45
CA THR A 80 -0.94 -27.89 2.27
C THR A 80 0.52 -27.50 2.18
N VAL A 81 1.35 -28.09 3.03
CA VAL A 81 2.81 -27.94 2.95
C VAL A 81 3.37 -29.14 2.20
N VAL A 82 4.13 -28.88 1.16
CA VAL A 82 4.84 -29.89 0.38
C VAL A 82 6.35 -29.69 0.54
N ASP A 83 7.10 -30.77 0.49
CA ASP A 83 8.55 -30.72 0.54
C ASP A 83 9.12 -30.74 -0.89
N GLY A 84 9.85 -29.69 -1.23
CA GLY A 84 10.50 -29.55 -2.53
C GLY A 84 9.55 -29.53 -3.73
N LEU A 85 10.16 -29.64 -4.92
CA LEU A 85 9.43 -29.61 -6.19
C LEU A 85 8.64 -30.90 -6.42
N ASP A 86 9.19 -32.05 -6.04
CA ASP A 86 8.56 -33.36 -6.25
C ASP A 86 7.22 -33.44 -5.49
N GLY A 87 7.18 -32.99 -4.23
CA GLY A 87 5.94 -32.93 -3.47
C GLY A 87 4.91 -31.96 -4.06
N LEU A 88 5.36 -30.87 -4.68
CA LEU A 88 4.46 -29.93 -5.36
C LEU A 88 3.86 -30.55 -6.63
N THR A 89 4.66 -31.28 -7.41
CA THR A 89 4.16 -31.96 -8.60
C THR A 89 3.16 -33.06 -8.28
N ASP A 90 3.38 -33.80 -7.19
CA ASP A 90 2.45 -34.83 -6.72
C ASP A 90 1.11 -34.22 -6.29
N LEU A 91 1.14 -33.06 -5.62
CA LEU A 91 -0.07 -32.34 -5.22
C LEU A 91 -0.92 -31.94 -6.43
N PHE A 92 -0.31 -31.36 -7.46
CA PHE A 92 -1.05 -30.96 -8.67
C PHE A 92 -1.61 -32.15 -9.44
N ALA A 93 -0.85 -33.24 -9.54
CA ALA A 93 -1.33 -34.46 -10.19
C ALA A 93 -2.53 -35.08 -9.46
N ALA A 94 -2.55 -34.99 -8.13
CA ALA A 94 -3.68 -35.46 -7.32
C ALA A 94 -4.93 -34.58 -7.47
N ASP A 95 -4.78 -33.25 -7.58
CA ASP A 95 -5.91 -32.33 -7.77
C ASP A 95 -6.55 -32.46 -9.16
N ASP A 96 -5.74 -32.62 -10.21
CA ASP A 96 -6.21 -32.87 -11.58
C ASP A 96 -6.99 -34.20 -11.70
N ALA A 97 -6.61 -35.22 -10.93
CA ALA A 97 -7.31 -36.50 -10.89
C ALA A 97 -8.62 -36.46 -10.07
N ALA A 98 -8.80 -35.43 -9.23
CA ALA A 98 -9.99 -35.22 -8.40
C ALA A 98 -11.06 -34.33 -9.06
N ARG A 99 -10.74 -33.68 -10.19
CA ARG A 99 -11.66 -32.92 -11.04
C ARG A 99 -12.39 -33.81 -12.06
#